data_AF-A0A563VQF6-F1
#
_entry.id   AF-A0A563VQF6-F1
#
_cell.length_a   1.000
_cell.length_b   1.000
_cell.length_c   1.000
_cell.angle_alpha   90.00
_cell.angle_beta   90.00
_cell.angle_gamma   90.00
#
_symmetry.space_group_name_H-M   'P 1'
#
loop_
_entity.id
_entity.type
_entity.pdbx_description
1 polymer ?
#
loop_
_entity_poly.entity_id
_entity_poly.type
_entity_poly.pdbx_seq_one_letter_code
_entity_poly.pdbx_strand_id
1 'polypeptide(L)'
;MENVIKDFIVQFRILSPTGRPLNTKDKRQSVSLIRYADDFIILHDDIDILKRCIEVITRWLNDMGLEIKASKTRLTHTLLHYKKESPGFDFLGFHIRQFKSGKYRSVKNGQGDILGFKTVISPSRKSALKHYQKIAEIIEKHKSRRQAALIDNLNPVDSRTNRHCIF
;
A
#
# COMPACT_ATOMS: atom_id res chain seq x y z
N MET A 1 6.16 -17.56 3.06
CA MET A 1 6.13 -16.54 1.98
C MET A 1 7.27 -15.53 2.12
N GLU A 2 7.38 -14.77 3.21
CA GLU A 2 8.45 -13.75 3.36
C GLU A 2 9.87 -14.33 3.25
N ASN A 3 10.14 -15.44 3.93
CA ASN A 3 11.46 -16.11 3.86
C ASN A 3 11.75 -16.65 2.46
N VAL A 4 10.74 -17.18 1.76
CA VAL A 4 10.88 -17.67 0.37
C VAL A 4 11.33 -16.54 -0.55
N ILE A 5 10.71 -15.36 -0.42
CA ILE A 5 11.08 -14.17 -1.19
C ILE A 5 12.48 -13.71 -0.78
N LYS A 6 12.77 -13.60 0.52
CA LYS A 6 14.08 -13.18 1.05
C LYS A 6 15.21 -14.09 0.59
N ASP A 7 15.01 -15.40 0.53
CA ASP A 7 16.01 -16.36 0.09
C ASP A 7 16.20 -16.32 -1.43
N PHE A 8 15.13 -16.10 -2.18
CA PHE A 8 15.20 -15.91 -3.62
C PHE A 8 15.97 -14.64 -4.02
N ILE A 9 15.82 -13.55 -3.24
CA ILE A 9 16.51 -12.29 -3.48
C ILE A 9 18.03 -12.41 -3.30
N VAL A 10 18.50 -13.27 -2.40
CA VAL A 10 19.94 -13.51 -2.20
C VAL A 10 20.62 -13.99 -3.48
N GLN A 11 19.88 -14.74 -4.31
CA GLN A 11 20.37 -15.29 -5.58
C GLN A 11 20.59 -14.22 -6.66
N PHE A 12 19.90 -13.07 -6.57
CA PHE A 12 20.08 -12.00 -7.54
C PHE A 12 21.27 -11.10 -7.21
N ARG A 13 21.94 -10.64 -8.26
CA ARG A 13 22.98 -9.62 -8.15
C ARG A 13 22.31 -8.25 -8.08
N ILE A 14 22.14 -7.75 -6.85
CA ILE A 14 21.63 -6.41 -6.58
C ILE A 14 22.80 -5.48 -6.28
N LEU A 15 22.82 -4.33 -6.94
CA LEU A 15 23.83 -3.30 -6.76
C LEU A 15 23.27 -2.18 -5.88
N SER A 16 24.12 -1.61 -5.04
CA SER A 16 23.84 -0.38 -4.30
C SER A 16 23.78 0.81 -5.27
N PRO A 17 23.23 1.96 -4.85
CA PRO A 17 23.31 3.21 -5.62
C PRO A 17 24.75 3.64 -5.95
N THR A 18 25.73 3.15 -5.20
CA THR A 18 27.17 3.38 -5.38
C THR A 18 27.85 2.33 -6.29
N GLY A 19 27.09 1.42 -6.90
CA GLY A 19 27.58 0.40 -7.83
C GLY A 19 28.23 -0.83 -7.19
N ARG A 20 28.22 -0.94 -5.85
CA ARG A 20 28.78 -2.08 -5.12
C ARG A 20 27.74 -3.20 -4.97
N PRO A 21 28.11 -4.48 -5.04
CA PRO A 21 27.18 -5.55 -4.74
C PRO A 21 26.73 -5.47 -3.29
N LEU A 22 25.42 -5.55 -3.05
CA LEU A 22 24.86 -5.56 -1.70
C LEU A 22 25.22 -6.84 -0.96
N ASN A 23 25.45 -6.72 0.35
CA ASN A 23 25.65 -7.88 1.21
C ASN A 23 24.33 -8.66 1.35
N THR A 24 24.40 -9.95 1.69
CA THR A 24 23.23 -10.84 1.82
C THR A 24 22.16 -10.27 2.77
N LYS A 25 22.59 -9.60 3.85
CA LYS A 25 21.70 -8.93 4.79
C LYS A 25 20.98 -7.74 4.17
N ASP A 26 21.70 -6.90 3.44
CA ASP A 26 21.16 -5.68 2.82
C ASP A 26 20.23 -6.03 1.65
N LYS A 27 20.55 -7.09 0.90
CA LYS A 27 19.64 -7.67 -0.12
C LYS A 27 18.31 -8.10 0.48
N ARG A 28 18.33 -8.74 1.66
CA ARG A 28 17.09 -9.14 2.36
C ARG A 28 16.31 -7.95 2.91
N GLN A 29 16.98 -6.83 3.19
CA GLN A 29 16.35 -5.61 3.68
C GLN A 29 15.84 -4.70 2.55
N SER A 30 16.38 -4.82 1.33
CA SER A 30 15.94 -4.01 0.19
C SER A 30 14.52 -4.38 -0.27
N VAL A 31 14.05 -5.59 0.02
CA VAL A 31 12.66 -5.99 -0.24
C VAL A 31 11.84 -5.93 1.02
N SER A 32 10.75 -5.17 0.95
CA SER A 32 9.74 -5.13 2.00
C SER A 32 8.50 -5.88 1.54
N LEU A 33 8.10 -6.91 2.30
CA LEU A 33 6.82 -7.59 2.13
C LEU A 33 5.88 -7.14 3.25
N ILE A 34 4.71 -6.65 2.87
CA ILE A 34 3.63 -6.30 3.81
C ILE A 34 2.47 -7.23 3.50
N ARG A 35 1.97 -7.99 4.49
CA ARG A 35 0.84 -8.92 4.32
C ARG A 35 -0.30 -8.56 5.26
N TYR A 36 -1.51 -8.56 4.73
CA TYR A 36 -2.76 -8.43 5.47
C TYR A 36 -3.77 -9.47 5.01
N ALA A 37 -4.02 -10.49 5.85
CA ALA A 37 -4.81 -11.67 5.49
C ALA A 37 -4.35 -12.28 4.15
N ASP A 38 -5.20 -12.18 3.12
CA ASP A 38 -4.97 -12.69 1.77
C ASP A 38 -4.31 -11.66 0.83
N ASP A 39 -4.30 -10.38 1.20
CA ASP A 39 -3.71 -9.30 0.40
C ASP A 39 -2.25 -9.06 0.83
N PHE A 40 -1.34 -8.88 -0.13
CA PHE A 40 0.06 -8.58 0.14
C PHE A 40 0.64 -7.55 -0.82
N ILE A 41 1.65 -6.82 -0.37
CA ILE A 41 2.42 -5.83 -1.15
C ILE A 41 3.89 -6.19 -1.06
N ILE A 42 4.56 -6.12 -2.20
CA ILE A 42 6.02 -6.25 -2.30
C ILE A 42 6.55 -4.91 -2.79
N LEU A 43 7.48 -4.34 -2.05
CA LEU A 43 8.15 -3.10 -2.40
C LEU A 43 9.61 -3.39 -2.70
N HIS A 44 10.08 -2.94 -3.87
CA HIS A 44 11.47 -3.00 -4.29
C HIS A 44 11.73 -1.92 -5.35
N ASP A 45 12.98 -1.48 -5.45
CA ASP A 45 13.38 -0.42 -6.40
C ASP A 45 13.45 -0.91 -7.86
N ASP A 46 13.77 -2.20 -8.04
CA ASP A 46 13.87 -2.84 -9.36
C ASP A 46 12.60 -3.61 -9.72
N ILE A 47 12.02 -3.25 -10.87
CA ILE A 47 10.80 -3.84 -11.43
C ILE A 47 11.02 -5.26 -11.94
N ASP A 48 12.20 -5.58 -12.47
CA ASP A 48 12.46 -6.91 -13.01
C ASP A 48 12.60 -7.94 -11.88
N ILE A 49 13.12 -7.51 -10.73
CA ILE A 49 13.09 -8.30 -9.49
C ILE A 49 11.64 -8.51 -9.03
N LEU A 50 10.79 -7.48 -9.06
CA LEU A 50 9.37 -7.62 -8.72
C LEU A 50 8.65 -8.65 -9.59
N LYS A 51 8.85 -8.64 -10.92
CA LYS A 51 8.25 -9.62 -11.83
C LYS A 51 8.65 -11.05 -11.45
N ARG A 52 9.94 -11.28 -11.20
CA ARG A 52 10.44 -12.60 -10.78
C ARG A 52 9.89 -13.02 -9.42
N CYS A 53 9.76 -12.08 -8.48
CA CYS A 53 9.12 -12.36 -7.19
C CYS A 53 7.65 -12.78 -7.36
N ILE A 54 6.90 -12.13 -8.25
CA ILE A 54 5.50 -12.51 -8.55
C ILE A 54 5.44 -13.93 -9.10
N GLU A 55 6.33 -14.29 -10.04
CA GLU A 55 6.38 -15.66 -10.58
C GLU A 55 6.63 -16.71 -9.49
N VAL A 56 7.59 -16.46 -8.60
CA VAL A 56 7.91 -17.37 -7.49
C VAL A 56 6.74 -17.51 -6.53
N ILE A 57 6.09 -16.41 -6.17
CA ILE A 57 4.94 -16.44 -5.27
C ILE A 57 3.76 -17.16 -5.92
N THR A 58 3.57 -16.99 -7.23
CA THR A 58 2.52 -17.69 -7.97
C THR A 58 2.75 -19.20 -7.94
N ARG A 59 3.99 -19.66 -8.18
CA ARG A 59 4.34 -21.09 -8.06
C ARG A 59 4.11 -21.59 -6.64
N TRP A 60 4.61 -20.87 -5.64
CA TRP A 60 4.48 -21.24 -4.23
C TRP A 60 3.03 -21.30 -3.75
N LEU A 61 2.16 -20.40 -4.23
CA LEU A 61 0.72 -20.43 -3.92
C LEU A 61 0.00 -21.55 -4.66
N ASN A 62 0.38 -21.86 -5.90
CA ASN A 62 -0.15 -23.01 -6.64
C ASN A 62 0.18 -24.32 -5.92
N ASP A 63 1.38 -24.46 -5.36
CA ASP A 63 1.76 -25.64 -4.55
C ASP A 63 0.88 -25.79 -3.30
N MET A 64 0.31 -24.69 -2.80
CA MET A 64 -0.65 -24.67 -1.69
C MET A 64 -2.12 -24.77 -2.14
N GLY A 65 -2.40 -24.91 -3.43
CA GLY A 65 -3.75 -24.97 -4.00
C GLY A 65 -4.49 -23.63 -4.06
N LEU A 66 -3.77 -22.51 -4.00
CA LEU A 66 -4.31 -21.15 -4.09
C LEU A 66 -3.91 -20.49 -5.41
N GLU A 67 -4.89 -20.11 -6.23
CA GLU A 67 -4.62 -19.40 -7.48
C GLU A 67 -4.67 -17.87 -7.30
N ILE A 68 -3.62 -17.19 -7.75
CA ILE A 68 -3.63 -15.72 -7.84
C ILE A 68 -4.41 -15.30 -9.08
N LYS A 69 -5.43 -14.47 -8.90
CA LYS A 69 -6.05 -13.75 -10.01
C LYS A 69 -5.10 -12.66 -10.51
N ALA A 70 -4.49 -12.86 -11.68
CA ALA A 70 -3.62 -11.89 -12.34
C ALA A 70 -4.26 -10.50 -12.50
N SER A 71 -5.59 -10.41 -12.54
CA SER A 71 -6.35 -9.16 -12.59
C SER A 71 -6.26 -8.30 -11.32
N LYS A 72 -5.87 -8.87 -10.18
CA LYS A 72 -5.64 -8.13 -8.93
C LYS A 72 -4.20 -7.64 -8.77
N THR A 73 -3.26 -8.22 -9.51
CA THR A 73 -1.83 -7.89 -9.41
C THR A 73 -1.53 -6.63 -10.22
N ARG A 74 -1.32 -5.50 -9.54
CA ARG A 74 -0.96 -4.23 -10.19
C ARG A 74 0.49 -3.88 -9.90
N LEU A 75 1.27 -3.61 -10.94
CA LEU A 75 2.67 -3.20 -10.83
C LEU A 75 2.75 -1.69 -11.04
N THR A 76 2.70 -0.96 -9.92
CA THR A 76 2.72 0.51 -9.92
C THR A 76 4.00 1.01 -9.27
N HIS A 77 4.43 2.20 -9.67
CA HIS A 77 5.51 2.91 -9.01
C HIS A 77 4.94 3.96 -8.07
N THR A 78 5.51 4.10 -6.87
CA THR A 78 4.96 4.97 -5.83
C THR A 78 5.17 6.47 -6.12
N LEU A 79 6.30 6.83 -6.75
CA LEU A 79 6.70 8.21 -7.08
C LEU A 79 6.52 8.64 -8.56
N LEU A 80 6.75 7.76 -9.53
CA LEU A 80 6.79 8.06 -10.97
C LEU A 80 5.62 7.39 -11.70
N HIS A 81 5.25 7.94 -12.85
CA HIS A 81 4.33 7.25 -13.76
C HIS A 81 5.07 6.05 -14.36
N TYR A 82 4.51 4.86 -14.21
CA TYR A 82 5.04 3.66 -14.84
C TYR A 82 4.09 3.22 -15.95
N LYS A 83 4.56 3.29 -17.20
CA LYS A 83 3.77 3.00 -18.41
C LYS A 83 2.47 3.85 -18.46
N LYS A 84 1.31 3.21 -18.28
CA LYS A 84 -0.03 3.82 -18.30
C LYS A 84 -0.65 3.95 -16.89
N GLU A 85 0.05 3.53 -15.84
CA GLU A 85 -0.50 3.55 -14.49
C GLU A 85 -0.09 4.83 -13.75
N SER A 86 -1.08 5.45 -13.11
CA SER A 86 -0.88 6.61 -12.24
C SER A 86 -0.01 6.22 -11.04
N PRO A 87 0.88 7.12 -10.56
CA PRO A 87 1.70 6.86 -9.39
C PRO A 87 0.84 6.63 -8.14
N GLY A 88 1.25 5.65 -7.34
CA GLY A 88 0.53 5.23 -6.13
C GLY A 88 -0.41 4.05 -6.35
N PHE A 89 -0.80 3.43 -5.23
CA PHE A 89 -1.65 2.23 -5.22
C PHE A 89 -2.68 2.30 -4.10
N ASP A 90 -3.76 1.54 -4.25
CA ASP A 90 -4.79 1.38 -3.21
C ASP A 90 -4.51 0.09 -2.43
N PHE A 91 -4.45 0.17 -1.10
CA PHE A 91 -4.30 -0.98 -0.20
C PHE A 91 -5.22 -0.82 1.01
N LEU A 92 -6.01 -1.84 1.33
CA LEU A 92 -6.96 -1.88 2.46
C LEU A 92 -7.90 -0.65 2.56
N GLY A 93 -8.24 -0.05 1.41
CA GLY A 93 -9.09 1.15 1.37
C GLY A 93 -8.36 2.47 1.56
N PHE A 94 -7.02 2.47 1.58
CA PHE A 94 -6.18 3.67 1.55
C PHE A 94 -5.44 3.76 0.21
N HIS A 95 -5.42 4.95 -0.36
CA HIS A 95 -4.55 5.32 -1.46
C HIS A 95 -3.21 5.80 -0.90
N ILE A 96 -2.14 5.09 -1.26
CA ILE A 96 -0.76 5.39 -0.85
C ILE A 96 -0.01 5.92 -2.07
N ARG A 97 0.52 7.13 -1.95
CA ARG A 97 1.30 7.77 -3.02
C ARG A 97 2.48 8.56 -2.45
N GLN A 98 3.61 8.51 -3.15
CA GLN A 98 4.76 9.35 -2.85
C GLN A 98 4.76 10.56 -3.77
N PHE A 99 5.05 11.72 -3.19
CA PHE A 99 5.21 12.98 -3.91
C PHE A 99 6.64 13.47 -3.74
N LYS A 100 7.23 13.98 -4.83
CA LYS A 100 8.51 14.70 -4.74
C LYS A 100 8.32 15.90 -3.82
N SER A 101 9.19 16.05 -2.85
CA SER A 101 9.12 17.12 -1.86
C SER A 101 10.45 17.88 -1.83
N GLY A 102 10.37 19.21 -1.64
CA GLY A 102 11.56 20.05 -1.56
C GLY A 102 12.34 19.81 -0.26
N LYS A 103 13.60 20.27 -0.23
CA LYS A 103 14.55 20.10 0.90
C LYS A 103 13.95 20.34 2.30
N TYR A 104 13.01 21.28 2.42
CA TYR A 104 12.40 21.69 3.69
C TYR A 104 11.11 20.94 4.07
N ARG A 105 10.51 20.20 3.14
CA ARG A 105 9.23 19.48 3.33
C ARG A 105 9.39 17.96 3.16
N SER A 106 10.59 17.49 2.85
CA SER A 106 10.87 16.07 2.71
C SER A 106 11.02 15.41 4.07
N VAL A 107 10.57 14.16 4.14
CA VAL A 107 10.75 13.33 5.33
C VAL A 107 12.25 13.03 5.49
N LYS A 108 12.72 13.05 6.73
CA LYS A 108 14.07 12.63 7.09
C LYS A 108 14.03 11.19 7.56
N ASN A 109 15.05 10.41 7.21
CA ASN A 109 15.24 9.07 7.76
C ASN A 109 15.64 9.11 9.23
N GLY A 110 15.60 7.95 9.90
CA GLY A 110 16.09 7.80 11.28
C GLY A 110 17.56 8.19 11.48
N GLN A 111 18.35 8.25 10.39
CA GLN A 111 19.73 8.76 10.39
C GLN A 111 19.85 10.27 10.10
N GLY A 112 18.74 10.98 9.85
CA GLY A 112 18.72 12.41 9.56
C GLY A 112 18.80 12.80 8.07
N ASP A 113 19.03 11.83 7.17
CA ASP A 113 19.12 12.06 5.73
C ASP A 113 17.77 12.42 5.09
N ILE A 114 17.80 13.33 4.11
CA ILE A 114 16.60 13.80 3.41
C ILE A 114 16.23 12.79 2.31
N LEU A 115 15.06 12.15 2.43
CA LEU A 115 14.55 11.17 1.46
C LEU A 115 14.17 11.79 0.09
N GLY A 116 13.89 13.09 0.05
CA GLY A 116 13.49 13.78 -1.19
C GLY A 116 12.03 13.55 -1.62
N PHE A 117 11.26 12.78 -0.83
CA PHE A 117 9.85 12.54 -1.07
C PHE A 117 9.04 12.59 0.23
N LYS A 118 7.72 12.78 0.07
CA LYS A 118 6.72 12.67 1.12
C LYS A 118 5.70 11.59 0.71
N THR A 119 5.54 10.58 1.55
CA THR A 119 4.44 9.61 1.42
C THR A 119 3.17 10.24 1.97
N VAL A 120 2.10 10.24 1.17
CA VAL A 120 0.77 10.66 1.57
C VAL A 120 -0.13 9.44 1.52
N ILE A 121 -0.76 9.15 2.66
CA ILE A 121 -1.75 8.11 2.81
C ILE A 121 -3.09 8.83 2.91
N SER A 122 -4.01 8.54 1.99
CA SER A 122 -5.34 9.14 1.96
C SER A 122 -6.38 8.04 1.81
N PRO A 123 -7.63 8.19 2.28
CA PRO A 123 -8.65 7.20 1.99
C PRO A 123 -8.84 7.08 0.47
N SER A 124 -8.97 5.85 -0.02
CA SER A 124 -9.27 5.60 -1.43
C SER A 124 -10.61 6.24 -1.80
N ARG A 125 -10.79 6.66 -3.06
CA ARG A 125 -12.08 7.21 -3.52
C ARG A 125 -13.23 6.23 -3.27
N LYS A 126 -12.97 4.93 -3.41
CA LYS A 126 -13.96 3.88 -3.18
C LYS A 126 -14.37 3.77 -1.71
N SER A 127 -13.42 3.84 -0.77
CA SER A 127 -13.74 3.79 0.66
C SER A 127 -14.44 5.06 1.13
N ALA A 128 -14.00 6.23 0.65
CA ALA A 128 -14.67 7.50 0.91
C ALA A 128 -16.11 7.51 0.39
N LEU A 129 -16.34 7.00 -0.83
CA LEU A 129 -17.68 6.90 -1.40
C LEU A 129 -18.57 5.93 -0.61
N LYS A 130 -18.05 4.76 -0.21
CA LYS A 130 -18.80 3.81 0.64
C LYS A 130 -19.21 4.45 1.97
N HIS A 131 -18.31 5.21 2.58
CA HIS A 131 -18.60 5.92 3.81
C HIS A 131 -19.68 6.99 3.59
N TYR A 132 -19.57 7.79 2.52
CA TYR A 132 -20.58 8.77 2.13
C TYR A 132 -21.95 8.13 1.87
N GLN A 133 -22.00 7.02 1.12
CA GLN A 133 -23.24 6.28 0.84
C GLN A 133 -23.90 5.80 2.14
N LYS A 134 -23.11 5.30 3.09
CA LYS A 134 -23.63 4.87 4.39
C LYS A 134 -24.24 6.03 5.18
N ILE A 135 -23.62 7.21 5.15
CA ILE A 135 -24.16 8.42 5.75
C ILE A 135 -25.46 8.83 5.05
N ALA A 136 -25.48 8.85 3.71
CA ALA A 136 -26.66 9.20 2.92
C ALA A 136 -27.84 8.26 3.20
N GLU A 137 -27.61 6.94 3.29
CA GLU A 137 -28.63 5.96 3.65
C GLU A 137 -29.22 6.20 5.05
N ILE A 138 -28.38 6.56 6.03
CA ILE A 138 -28.83 6.86 7.38
C ILE A 138 -29.71 8.12 7.35
N ILE A 139 -29.31 9.16 6.61
CA ILE A 139 -30.08 10.40 6.49
C ILE A 139 -31.43 10.13 5.81
N GLU A 140 -31.47 9.39 4.70
CA GLU A 140 -32.71 9.04 4.01
C GLU A 140 -33.67 8.26 4.91
N LYS A 141 -33.17 7.26 5.66
CA LYS A 141 -33.99 6.47 6.60
C LYS A 141 -34.54 7.29 7.77
N HIS A 142 -33.91 8.41 8.10
CA HIS A 142 -34.26 9.25 9.24
C HIS A 142 -34.94 10.57 8.85
N LYS A 143 -35.31 10.78 7.57
CA LYS A 143 -36.02 11.99 7.09
C LYS A 143 -37.31 12.34 7.85
N SER A 144 -37.98 11.35 8.44
CA SER A 144 -39.23 11.52 9.20
C SER A 144 -39.06 11.54 10.72
N ARG A 145 -37.83 11.49 11.24
CA ARG A 145 -37.52 11.38 12.68
C ARG A 145 -36.93 12.67 13.27
N ARG A 146 -36.98 12.79 14.60
CA ARG A 146 -36.39 13.92 15.35
C ARG A 146 -34.87 13.97 15.14
N GLN A 147 -34.34 15.18 14.98
CA GLN A 147 -32.93 15.44 14.69
C GLN A 147 -31.96 14.86 15.74
N ALA A 148 -32.34 14.79 17.02
CA ALA A 148 -31.54 14.16 18.06
C ALA A 148 -31.26 12.66 17.76
N ALA A 149 -32.27 11.92 17.29
CA ALA A 149 -32.11 10.51 16.93
C ALA A 149 -31.26 10.31 15.66
N LEU A 150 -31.14 11.35 14.80
CA LEU A 150 -30.21 11.33 13.67
C LEU A 150 -28.76 11.49 14.15
N ILE A 151 -28.51 12.44 15.05
CA ILE A 151 -27.18 12.71 15.61
C ILE A 151 -26.63 11.48 16.35
N ASP A 152 -27.46 10.82 17.17
CA ASP A 152 -27.06 9.62 17.92
C ASP A 152 -26.67 8.44 17.00
N ASN A 153 -27.28 8.33 15.81
CA ASN A 153 -26.96 7.28 14.84
C ASN A 153 -25.78 7.64 13.93
N LEU A 154 -25.49 8.93 13.73
CA LEU A 154 -24.40 9.40 12.88
C LEU A 154 -23.05 9.38 13.61
N ASN A 155 -23.02 9.85 14.86
CA ASN A 155 -21.82 9.89 15.71
C ASN A 155 -21.02 8.57 15.78
N PRO A 156 -21.64 7.38 15.93
CA PRO A 156 -20.89 6.12 15.96
C PRO A 156 -20.29 5.74 14.60
N VAL A 157 -20.84 6.23 13.48
CA VAL A 157 -20.28 5.97 12.13
C VAL A 157 -19.07 6.86 11.86
N ASP A 158 -19.15 8.13 12.25
CA ASP A 158 -18.05 9.10 12.09
C ASP A 158 -16.89 8.78 13.04
N SER A 159 -17.18 8.48 14.31
CA SER A 159 -16.15 8.13 15.30
C SER A 159 -15.41 6.83 14.95
N ARG A 160 -16.14 5.81 14.45
CA ARG A 160 -15.53 4.53 14.03
C ARG A 160 -14.65 4.69 12.80
N THR A 161 -15.04 5.55 11.87
CA THR A 161 -14.27 5.81 10.64
C THR A 161 -13.05 6.69 10.93
N ASN A 162 -13.19 7.72 11.77
CA ASN A 162 -12.05 8.53 12.20
C ASN A 162 -10.98 7.70 12.92
N ARG A 163 -11.36 6.79 13.84
CA ARG A 163 -10.37 5.92 14.50
C ARG A 163 -9.61 5.00 13.53
N HIS A 164 -10.21 4.64 12.42
CA HIS A 164 -9.56 3.76 11.43
C HIS A 164 -8.69 4.52 10.43
N CYS A 165 -8.91 5.84 10.26
CA CYS A 165 -8.25 6.66 9.24
C CYS A 165 -7.16 7.60 9.78
N ILE A 166 -6.94 7.67 11.10
CA ILE A 166 -5.87 8.49 11.69
C ILE A 166 -4.57 7.67 11.73
N PHE A 167 -3.59 8.06 10.91
CA PHE A 167 -2.18 7.65 10.97
C PHE A 167 -1.29 8.90 10.93
#